data_AF-A0A9W6Z5E8-F1
#
_entry.id   AF-A0A9W6Z5E8-F1
#
_cell.length_a   1.000
_cell.length_b   1.000
_cell.length_c   1.000
_cell.angle_alpha   90.00
_cell.angle_beta   90.00
_cell.angle_gamma   90.00
#
_symmetry.space_group_name_H-M   'P 1'
#
loop_
_entity.id
_entity.type
_entity.pdbx_description
1 polymer ?
#
loop_
_entity_poly.entity_id
_entity_poly.type
_entity_poly.pdbx_seq_one_letter_code
_entity_poly.pdbx_strand_id
1 'polypeptide(L)'
;MTRQYIDNKNLNVFVSNRRVPGSTNICNLWTEEVTYETELTFPTLMNKSEVRNKSIVKISPIKNAIKSLLEKNSELKGLEFLLNRNLKEGIDPKSIAGTTMFSDLSRVLAGTVDSPVNGGVGQYRAFFSAVSDEPGYEDNVAFLKKEFMGLIKLLDKLLKLHQAIIPIHLAPQHRAMVELFIKNFSNEINELKLDVNATLNLKKLVDELLKANTRTHRERTRHAGHTYSEFDSLLGSTDSATTGSDKDDMSSVTGSDSVHSGGASTRPLSSMDSSSYMSRSIFSGKKTALNYK
;
A
#
# COMPACT_ATOMS: atom_id res chain seq x y z
N MET A 1 -7.42 -12.66 -11.31
CA MET A 1 -6.72 -12.35 -12.58
C MET A 1 -7.37 -11.20 -13.36
N THR A 2 -8.69 -11.00 -13.28
CA THR A 2 -9.41 -9.99 -14.08
C THR A 2 -9.06 -8.53 -13.77
N ARG A 3 -8.85 -8.16 -12.50
CA ARG A 3 -8.61 -6.76 -12.10
C ARG A 3 -7.28 -6.20 -12.63
N GLN A 4 -6.19 -6.95 -12.48
CA GLN A 4 -4.88 -6.54 -12.97
C GLN A 4 -4.83 -6.41 -14.51
N TYR A 5 -5.58 -7.24 -15.23
CA TYR A 5 -5.73 -7.11 -16.67
C TYR A 5 -6.51 -5.84 -17.06
N ILE A 6 -7.58 -5.52 -16.32
CA ILE A 6 -8.35 -4.28 -16.53
C ILE A 6 -7.49 -3.05 -16.23
N ASP A 7 -6.77 -3.04 -15.11
CA ASP A 7 -5.90 -1.93 -14.71
C ASP A 7 -4.77 -1.68 -15.73
N ASN A 8 -4.37 -2.71 -16.48
CA ASN A 8 -3.30 -2.65 -17.49
C ASN A 8 -3.82 -2.58 -18.94
N LYS A 9 -5.13 -2.49 -19.16
CA LYS A 9 -5.72 -2.57 -20.52
C LYS A 9 -5.35 -1.35 -21.39
N ASN A 10 -5.14 -0.19 -20.77
CA ASN A 10 -4.75 1.06 -21.42
C ASN A 10 -3.46 1.61 -20.81
N LEU A 11 -2.41 0.78 -20.78
CA LEU A 11 -1.16 1.15 -20.12
C LEU A 11 -0.32 2.08 -21.02
N ASN A 12 -0.52 3.39 -20.91
CA ASN A 12 0.29 4.42 -21.58
C ASN A 12 0.91 5.44 -20.61
N VAL A 13 0.64 5.32 -19.30
CA VAL A 13 1.18 6.22 -18.27
C VAL A 13 2.01 5.43 -17.26
N PHE A 14 3.26 5.86 -17.08
CA PHE A 14 4.23 5.26 -16.17
C PHE A 14 4.71 6.30 -15.18
N VAL A 15 4.81 5.92 -13.90
CA VAL A 15 5.20 6.84 -12.83
C VAL A 15 6.44 6.29 -12.13
N SER A 16 7.45 7.14 -11.95
CA SER A 16 8.66 6.83 -11.21
C SER A 16 8.85 7.83 -10.08
N ASN A 17 9.20 7.35 -8.89
CA ASN A 17 9.45 8.18 -7.72
C ASN A 17 10.94 8.14 -7.36
N ARG A 18 11.57 9.30 -7.19
CA ARG A 18 12.97 9.40 -6.75
C ARG A 18 13.12 10.34 -5.57
N ARG A 19 14.09 10.05 -4.71
CA ARG A 19 14.48 10.95 -3.61
C ARG A 19 15.34 12.07 -4.16
N VAL A 20 15.09 13.29 -3.71
CA VAL A 20 15.98 14.42 -3.97
C VAL A 20 17.22 14.23 -3.08
N PRO A 21 18.45 14.34 -3.62
CA PRO A 21 19.66 14.20 -2.82
C PRO A 21 19.75 15.22 -1.68
N GLY A 22 20.41 14.85 -0.58
CA GLY A 22 20.67 15.75 0.55
C GLY A 22 19.74 15.61 1.76
N SER A 23 18.74 14.73 1.71
CA SER A 23 17.90 14.42 2.88
C SER A 23 18.69 13.66 3.95
N THR A 24 18.61 14.12 5.20
CA THR A 24 19.24 13.47 6.37
C THR A 24 18.22 12.89 7.33
N ASN A 25 16.97 13.35 7.27
CA ASN A 25 15.86 12.89 8.09
C ASN A 25 14.54 12.97 7.31
N ILE A 26 13.45 12.53 7.92
CA ILE A 26 12.16 12.51 7.22
C ILE A 26 11.57 13.91 7.00
N CYS A 27 11.88 14.87 7.87
CA CYS A 27 11.38 16.24 7.79
C CYS A 27 12.03 17.07 6.68
N ASN A 28 13.18 16.63 6.13
CA ASN A 28 13.82 17.24 4.97
C ASN A 28 13.84 16.31 3.73
N LEU A 29 13.06 15.24 3.73
CA LEU A 29 12.96 14.31 2.62
C LEU A 29 12.03 14.82 1.51
N TRP A 30 12.61 15.51 0.54
CA TRP A 30 11.94 15.86 -0.71
C TRP A 30 12.02 14.69 -1.69
N THR A 31 10.93 14.48 -2.43
CA THR A 31 10.88 13.49 -3.52
C THR A 31 10.35 14.12 -4.79
N GLU A 32 10.63 13.48 -5.91
CA GLU A 32 10.13 13.87 -7.22
C GLU A 32 9.38 12.68 -7.82
N GLU A 33 8.12 12.91 -8.16
CA GLU A 33 7.33 12.00 -8.97
C GLU A 33 7.45 12.42 -10.44
N VAL A 34 7.94 11.50 -11.26
CA VAL A 34 8.12 11.69 -12.70
C VAL A 34 7.10 10.82 -13.41
N THR A 35 6.18 11.47 -14.13
CA THR A 35 5.17 10.80 -14.94
C THR A 35 5.58 10.84 -16.41
N TYR A 36 5.59 9.68 -17.05
CA TYR A 36 5.89 9.47 -18.45
C TYR A 36 4.61 9.00 -19.15
N GLU A 37 4.20 9.73 -20.18
CA GLU A 37 3.13 9.31 -21.08
C GLU A 37 3.75 8.83 -22.38
N THR A 38 3.39 7.63 -22.84
CA THR A 38 3.90 7.05 -24.07
C THR A 38 2.98 7.35 -25.26
N GLU A 39 3.55 7.44 -26.45
CA GLU A 39 2.80 7.69 -27.68
C GLU A 39 1.81 6.57 -28.01
N LEU A 40 2.21 5.33 -27.75
CA LEU A 40 1.39 4.13 -27.93
C LEU A 40 1.03 3.52 -26.58
N THR A 41 -0.13 2.88 -26.53
CA THR A 41 -0.61 2.12 -25.38
C THR A 41 -0.05 0.70 -25.42
N PHE A 42 0.43 0.19 -24.29
CA PHE A 42 0.91 -1.19 -24.19
C PHE A 42 -0.25 -2.19 -24.08
N PRO A 43 -0.10 -3.41 -24.63
CA PRO A 43 1.10 -3.92 -25.33
C PRO A 43 1.26 -3.35 -26.75
N THR A 44 2.51 -3.09 -27.16
CA THR A 44 2.86 -2.63 -28.53
C THR A 44 3.60 -3.72 -29.30
N LEU A 45 3.63 -3.62 -30.64
CA LEU A 45 4.32 -4.61 -31.49
C LEU A 45 5.81 -4.75 -31.16
N MET A 46 6.49 -3.64 -30.81
CA MET A 46 7.92 -3.63 -30.51
C MET A 46 8.25 -3.81 -29.02
N ASN A 47 7.24 -4.03 -28.16
CA ASN A 47 7.39 -4.01 -26.69
C ASN A 47 8.08 -2.73 -26.14
N LYS A 48 8.03 -1.65 -26.91
CA LYS A 48 8.51 -0.31 -26.55
C LYS A 48 7.62 0.73 -27.21
N SER A 49 7.64 1.93 -26.66
CA SER A 49 6.99 3.12 -27.22
C SER A 49 7.80 4.34 -26.78
N GLU A 50 7.84 5.36 -27.63
CA GLU A 50 8.48 6.63 -27.29
C GLU A 50 7.69 7.37 -26.22
N VAL A 51 8.40 8.16 -25.41
CA VAL A 51 7.79 9.03 -24.41
C VAL A 51 7.30 10.29 -25.12
N ARG A 52 5.98 10.47 -25.15
CA ARG A 52 5.34 11.66 -25.68
C ARG A 52 5.47 12.84 -24.72
N ASN A 53 5.09 12.62 -23.45
CA ASN A 53 5.11 13.66 -22.43
C ASN A 53 5.85 13.19 -21.19
N LYS A 54 6.50 14.14 -20.51
CA LYS A 54 7.15 13.96 -19.23
C LYS A 54 6.79 15.10 -18.29
N SER A 55 6.19 14.80 -17.15
CA SER A 55 5.94 15.78 -16.09
C SER A 55 6.68 15.38 -14.82
N ILE A 56 7.11 16.38 -14.04
CA ILE A 56 7.83 16.19 -12.80
C ILE A 56 7.14 17.02 -11.72
N VAL A 57 6.76 16.36 -10.63
CA VAL A 57 6.13 17.00 -9.47
C VAL A 57 7.02 16.78 -8.26
N LYS A 58 7.41 17.87 -7.60
CA LYS A 58 8.10 17.81 -6.31
C LYS A 58 7.08 17.58 -5.20
N ILE A 59 7.36 16.61 -4.34
CA ILE A 59 6.52 16.26 -3.20
C ILE A 59 7.29 16.63 -1.93
N SER A 60 6.62 17.41 -1.08
CA SER A 60 7.19 17.90 0.18
C SER A 60 7.33 16.79 1.23
N PRO A 61 8.23 16.97 2.21
CA PRO A 61 8.44 16.00 3.28
C PRO A 61 7.16 15.60 4.04
N ILE A 62 6.28 16.56 4.32
CA ILE A 62 5.02 16.29 5.02
C ILE A 62 4.05 15.47 4.16
N LYS A 63 3.93 15.78 2.86
CA LYS A 63 3.11 15.01 1.92
C LYS A 63 3.63 13.58 1.75
N ASN A 64 4.96 13.41 1.72
CA ASN A 64 5.60 12.09 1.70
C ASN A 64 5.28 11.27 2.96
N ALA A 65 5.32 11.91 4.13
CA ALA A 65 4.96 11.27 5.39
C ALA A 65 3.49 10.83 5.41
N ILE A 66 2.58 11.71 4.99
CA ILE A 66 1.15 11.40 4.88
C ILE A 66 0.92 10.22 3.95
N LYS A 67 1.49 10.25 2.73
CA LYS A 67 1.36 9.17 1.75
C LYS A 67 1.82 7.83 2.32
N SER A 68 3.01 7.82 2.92
CA SER A 68 3.60 6.61 3.51
C SER A 68 2.76 6.05 4.68
N LEU A 69 2.21 6.94 5.51
CA LEU A 69 1.35 6.55 6.63
C LEU A 69 0.01 6.00 6.16
N LEU A 70 -0.62 6.64 5.16
CA LEU A 70 -1.88 6.18 4.58
C LEU A 70 -1.72 4.80 3.92
N GLU A 71 -0.62 4.58 3.20
CA GLU A 71 -0.28 3.27 2.63
C GLU A 71 -0.15 2.21 3.72
N LYS A 72 0.54 2.53 4.83
CA LYS A 72 0.67 1.62 5.98
C LYS A 72 -0.69 1.35 6.66
N ASN A 73 -1.53 2.37 6.84
CA ASN A 73 -2.88 2.22 7.35
C ASN A 73 -3.72 1.31 6.45
N SER A 74 -3.62 1.47 5.14
CA SER A 74 -4.33 0.65 4.15
C SER A 74 -3.89 -0.81 4.19
N GLU A 75 -2.57 -1.08 4.27
CA GLU A 75 -2.01 -2.43 4.41
C GLU A 75 -2.59 -3.15 5.64
N LEU A 76 -2.57 -2.49 6.81
CA LEU A 76 -3.09 -3.04 8.06
C LEU A 76 -4.61 -3.22 8.03
N LYS A 77 -5.37 -2.27 7.46
CA LYS A 77 -6.82 -2.40 7.28
C LYS A 77 -7.17 -3.57 6.35
N GLY A 78 -6.37 -3.80 5.32
CA GLY A 78 -6.52 -4.96 4.43
C GLY A 78 -6.35 -6.28 5.16
N LEU A 79 -5.33 -6.38 6.02
CA LEU A 79 -5.11 -7.54 6.89
C LEU A 79 -6.27 -7.72 7.88
N GLU A 80 -6.71 -6.64 8.52
CA GLU A 80 -7.85 -6.66 9.44
C GLU A 80 -9.13 -7.18 8.75
N PHE A 81 -9.43 -6.66 7.57
CA PHE A 81 -10.60 -7.04 6.79
C PHE A 81 -10.60 -8.53 6.45
N LEU A 82 -9.49 -9.02 5.91
CA LEU A 82 -9.34 -10.42 5.54
C LEU A 82 -9.43 -11.32 6.78
N LEU A 83 -8.86 -10.92 7.92
CA LEU A 83 -8.94 -11.67 9.17
C LEU A 83 -10.38 -11.75 9.68
N ASN A 84 -11.06 -10.62 9.76
CA ASN A 84 -12.47 -10.55 10.17
C ASN A 84 -13.36 -11.39 9.24
N ARG A 85 -13.06 -11.43 7.93
CA ARG A 85 -13.77 -12.27 6.96
C ARG A 85 -13.61 -13.75 7.29
N ASN A 86 -12.38 -14.24 7.53
CA ASN A 86 -12.15 -15.64 7.88
C ASN A 86 -12.86 -16.02 9.19
N LEU A 87 -12.80 -15.15 10.21
CA LEU A 87 -13.49 -15.36 11.48
C LEU A 87 -15.02 -15.41 11.29
N LYS A 88 -15.57 -14.55 10.43
CA LYS A 88 -17.00 -14.53 10.08
C LYS A 88 -17.45 -15.78 9.33
N GLU A 89 -16.59 -16.34 8.48
CA GLU A 89 -16.84 -17.60 7.77
C GLU A 89 -16.76 -18.84 8.69
N GLY A 90 -16.49 -18.64 9.98
CA GLY A 90 -16.43 -19.71 10.98
C GLY A 90 -15.16 -20.54 10.90
N ILE A 91 -14.13 -20.05 10.22
CA ILE A 91 -12.84 -20.73 10.12
C ILE A 91 -12.20 -20.75 11.52
N ASP A 92 -11.81 -21.94 11.97
CA ASP A 92 -11.15 -22.13 13.26
C ASP A 92 -9.88 -21.25 13.34
N PRO A 93 -9.74 -20.38 14.35
CA PRO A 93 -8.53 -19.60 14.57
C PRO A 93 -7.22 -20.41 14.46
N LYS A 94 -7.23 -21.67 14.92
CA LYS A 94 -6.05 -22.53 14.81
C LYS A 94 -5.66 -22.86 13.37
N SER A 95 -6.65 -22.95 12.47
CA SER A 95 -6.41 -23.12 11.04
C SER A 95 -5.82 -21.86 10.42
N ILE A 96 -6.30 -20.69 10.84
CA ILE A 96 -5.78 -19.39 10.37
C ILE A 96 -4.29 -19.23 10.72
N ALA A 97 -3.87 -19.69 11.90
CA ALA A 97 -2.49 -19.61 12.35
C ALA A 97 -1.46 -20.28 11.42
N GLY A 98 -1.88 -21.29 10.65
CA GLY A 98 -1.02 -21.98 9.67
C GLY A 98 -0.97 -21.32 8.28
N THR A 99 -1.70 -20.21 8.08
CA THR A 99 -1.82 -19.56 6.77
C THR A 99 -0.72 -18.54 6.51
N THR A 100 -0.42 -18.29 5.24
CA THR A 100 0.46 -17.19 4.82
C THR A 100 -0.03 -15.84 5.33
N MET A 101 -1.35 -15.69 5.41
CA MET A 101 -2.01 -14.49 5.90
C MET A 101 -1.61 -14.18 7.36
N PHE A 102 -1.64 -15.17 8.25
CA PHE A 102 -1.18 -14.99 9.63
C PHE A 102 0.30 -14.64 9.69
N SER A 103 1.15 -15.30 8.89
CA SER A 103 2.59 -14.98 8.84
C SER A 103 2.85 -13.54 8.37
N ASP A 104 2.07 -13.04 7.41
CA ASP A 104 2.12 -11.66 6.95
C ASP A 104 1.64 -10.69 8.03
N LEU A 105 0.58 -11.02 8.76
CA LEU A 105 0.11 -10.24 9.90
C LEU A 105 1.22 -10.10 10.96
N SER A 106 1.83 -11.21 11.39
CA SER A 106 2.92 -11.18 12.37
C SER A 106 4.09 -10.33 11.87
N ARG A 107 4.50 -10.51 10.60
CA ARG A 107 5.60 -9.75 9.99
C ARG A 107 5.33 -8.25 9.95
N VAL A 108 4.13 -7.85 9.50
CA VAL A 108 3.76 -6.43 9.37
C VAL A 108 3.60 -5.79 10.74
N LEU A 109 3.00 -6.48 11.72
CA LEU A 109 2.89 -5.98 13.10
C LEU A 109 4.27 -5.79 13.73
N ALA A 110 5.12 -6.82 13.68
CA ALA A 110 6.47 -6.75 14.23
C ALA A 110 7.26 -5.59 13.62
N GLY A 111 7.27 -5.47 12.28
CA GLY A 111 8.01 -4.40 11.61
C GLY A 111 7.45 -2.99 11.86
N THR A 112 6.15 -2.86 12.15
CA THR A 112 5.53 -1.56 12.43
C THR A 112 5.76 -1.12 13.87
N VAL A 113 5.74 -2.08 14.80
CA VAL A 113 5.94 -1.83 16.23
C VAL A 113 7.42 -1.69 16.58
N ASP A 114 8.28 -2.48 15.96
CA ASP A 114 9.71 -2.56 16.19
C ASP A 114 10.48 -2.20 14.91
N SER A 115 10.77 -0.90 14.75
CA SER A 115 11.49 -0.37 13.58
C SER A 115 12.82 0.28 13.99
N PRO A 116 13.84 -0.52 14.35
CA PRO A 116 15.12 -0.01 14.85
C PRO A 116 16.00 0.67 13.79
N VAL A 117 15.75 0.42 12.49
CA VAL A 117 16.65 0.87 11.41
C VAL A 117 16.24 2.22 10.83
N ASN A 118 14.94 2.41 10.53
CA ASN A 118 14.43 3.58 9.80
C ASN A 118 13.49 4.45 10.64
N GLY A 119 13.51 4.35 11.98
CA GLY A 119 12.65 5.15 12.86
C GLY A 119 11.14 4.83 12.81
N GLY A 120 10.73 3.89 11.94
CA GLY A 120 9.38 3.34 11.87
C GLY A 120 8.31 4.36 11.56
N VAL A 121 7.10 4.12 12.07
CA VAL A 121 6.02 5.13 12.03
C VAL A 121 6.19 6.18 13.13
N GLY A 122 6.98 5.89 14.17
CA GLY A 122 7.23 6.82 15.28
C GLY A 122 7.97 8.10 14.88
N GLN A 123 8.78 8.06 13.82
CA GLN A 123 9.49 9.23 13.29
C GLN A 123 8.55 10.34 12.78
N TYR A 124 7.29 10.02 12.47
CA TYR A 124 6.32 11.03 12.03
C TYR A 124 6.02 12.08 13.10
N ARG A 125 6.29 11.78 14.38
CA ARG A 125 6.19 12.76 15.47
C ARG A 125 7.06 13.99 15.26
N ALA A 126 8.17 13.86 14.53
CA ALA A 126 9.04 14.99 14.24
C ALA A 126 8.30 16.11 13.48
N PHE A 127 7.28 15.77 12.69
CA PHE A 127 6.42 16.76 12.02
C PHE A 127 5.47 17.48 12.96
N PHE A 128 5.10 16.89 14.11
CA PHE A 128 4.15 17.51 15.05
C PHE A 128 4.76 18.68 15.83
N SER A 129 6.10 18.73 15.91
CA SER A 129 6.85 19.80 16.57
C SER A 129 7.59 20.70 15.59
N ALA A 130 7.64 20.34 14.31
CA ALA A 130 8.32 21.12 13.29
C ALA A 130 7.47 22.32 12.87
N VAL A 131 8.14 23.41 12.51
CA VAL A 131 7.53 24.61 11.94
C VAL A 131 8.00 24.74 10.49
N SER A 132 7.07 25.05 9.59
CA SER A 132 7.37 25.24 8.17
C SER A 132 6.48 26.31 7.57
N ASP A 133 7.04 27.10 6.66
CA ASP A 133 6.32 28.14 5.91
C ASP A 133 5.58 27.58 4.67
N GLU A 134 5.55 26.25 4.49
CA GLU A 134 4.80 25.62 3.39
C GLU A 134 3.29 25.92 3.52
N PRO A 135 2.61 26.36 2.44
CA PRO A 135 1.17 26.59 2.46
C PRO A 135 0.39 25.34 2.89
N GLY A 136 -0.50 25.48 3.87
CA GLY A 136 -1.30 24.36 4.40
C GLY A 136 -0.50 23.34 5.22
N TYR A 137 0.72 23.68 5.67
CA TYR A 137 1.53 22.79 6.50
C TYR A 137 0.79 22.36 7.78
N GLU A 138 0.19 23.31 8.50
CA GLU A 138 -0.53 23.03 9.76
C GLU A 138 -1.70 22.05 9.54
N ASP A 139 -2.48 22.23 8.48
CA ASP A 139 -3.58 21.33 8.13
C ASP A 139 -3.07 19.92 7.80
N ASN A 140 -1.96 19.83 7.06
CA ASN A 140 -1.30 18.57 6.73
C ASN A 140 -0.74 17.88 8.00
N VAL A 141 -0.18 18.63 8.94
CA VAL A 141 0.30 18.11 10.23
C VAL A 141 -0.87 17.59 11.07
N ALA A 142 -1.98 18.34 11.14
CA ALA A 142 -3.19 17.91 11.83
C ALA A 142 -3.76 16.63 11.22
N PHE A 143 -3.80 16.54 9.89
CA PHE A 143 -4.21 15.33 9.17
C PHE A 143 -3.27 14.14 9.46
N LEU A 144 -1.96 14.35 9.37
CA LEU A 144 -0.96 13.33 9.68
C LEU A 144 -1.13 12.81 11.12
N LYS A 145 -1.32 13.70 12.10
CA LYS A 145 -1.55 13.34 13.50
C LYS A 145 -2.82 12.50 13.66
N LYS A 146 -3.91 12.89 13.02
CA LYS A 146 -5.17 12.13 13.04
C LYS A 146 -4.98 10.71 12.48
N GLU A 147 -4.36 10.57 11.31
CA GLU A 147 -4.11 9.27 10.69
C GLU A 147 -3.13 8.42 11.51
N PHE A 148 -2.17 9.05 12.17
CA PHE A 148 -1.21 8.38 13.04
C PHE A 148 -1.90 7.84 14.30
N MET A 149 -2.79 8.62 14.94
CA MET A 149 -3.62 8.11 16.03
C MET A 149 -4.55 6.98 15.56
N GLY A 150 -5.04 7.06 14.32
CA GLY A 150 -5.79 5.98 13.67
C GLY A 150 -4.97 4.70 13.54
N LEU A 151 -3.69 4.81 13.16
CA LEU A 151 -2.76 3.68 13.10
C LEU A 151 -2.60 3.01 14.46
N ILE A 152 -2.42 3.78 15.55
CA ILE A 152 -2.22 3.22 16.90
C ILE A 152 -3.45 2.42 17.34
N LYS A 153 -4.67 2.92 17.10
CA LYS A 153 -5.91 2.17 17.37
C LYS A 153 -5.97 0.86 16.58
N LEU A 154 -5.55 0.91 15.32
CA LEU A 154 -5.56 -0.25 14.44
C LEU A 154 -4.54 -1.30 14.89
N LEU A 155 -3.34 -0.89 15.30
CA LEU A 155 -2.32 -1.76 15.86
C LEU A 155 -2.80 -2.46 17.12
N ASP A 156 -3.39 -1.73 18.07
CA ASP A 156 -3.97 -2.32 19.30
C ASP A 156 -5.02 -3.40 18.96
N LYS A 157 -5.94 -3.10 18.04
CA LYS A 157 -6.96 -4.06 17.59
C LYS A 157 -6.33 -5.30 16.95
N LEU A 158 -5.36 -5.13 16.07
CA LEU A 158 -4.70 -6.23 15.36
C LEU A 158 -3.82 -7.08 16.29
N LEU A 159 -3.17 -6.48 17.28
CA LEU A 159 -2.42 -7.21 18.31
C LEU A 159 -3.36 -8.11 19.12
N LYS A 160 -4.53 -7.60 19.51
CA LYS A 160 -5.56 -8.37 20.21
C LYS A 160 -6.11 -9.52 19.37
N LEU A 161 -6.36 -9.27 18.08
CA LEU A 161 -6.77 -10.32 17.14
C LEU A 161 -5.67 -11.37 16.96
N HIS A 162 -4.42 -10.93 16.85
CA HIS A 162 -3.27 -11.82 16.75
C HIS A 162 -3.12 -12.70 17.99
N GLN A 163 -3.34 -12.17 19.19
CA GLN A 163 -3.34 -12.94 20.44
C GLN A 163 -4.37 -14.08 20.43
N ALA A 164 -5.55 -13.85 19.85
CA ALA A 164 -6.62 -14.84 19.81
C ALA A 164 -6.35 -15.99 18.83
N ILE A 165 -5.40 -15.82 17.91
CA ILE A 165 -5.12 -16.74 16.80
C ILE A 165 -3.78 -17.46 17.01
N ILE A 166 -2.81 -16.80 17.63
CA ILE A 166 -1.43 -17.31 17.72
C ILE A 166 -1.35 -18.68 18.41
N PRO A 167 -0.56 -19.62 17.87
CA PRO A 167 -0.27 -20.89 18.54
C PRO A 167 0.45 -20.67 19.88
N ILE A 168 0.18 -21.52 20.86
CA ILE A 168 0.73 -21.41 22.22
C ILE A 168 2.26 -21.32 22.23
N HIS A 169 2.95 -22.08 21.37
CA HIS A 169 4.42 -22.09 21.30
C HIS A 169 5.02 -20.77 20.78
N LEU A 170 4.24 -19.95 20.05
CA LEU A 170 4.67 -18.63 19.56
C LEU A 170 4.19 -17.48 20.45
N ALA A 171 3.43 -17.75 21.52
CA ALA A 171 2.93 -16.74 22.44
C ALA A 171 4.03 -15.77 22.98
N PRO A 172 5.28 -16.21 23.25
CA PRO A 172 6.35 -15.28 23.65
C PRO A 172 6.65 -14.19 22.61
N GLN A 173 6.55 -14.51 21.31
CA GLN A 173 6.76 -13.53 20.23
C GLN A 173 5.67 -12.46 20.24
N HIS A 174 4.43 -12.87 20.46
CA HIS A 174 3.34 -11.92 20.61
C HIS A 174 3.53 -11.01 21.83
N ARG A 175 3.94 -11.57 22.98
CA ARG A 175 4.19 -10.79 24.19
C ARG A 175 5.27 -9.72 23.96
N ALA A 176 6.37 -10.10 23.30
CA ALA A 176 7.42 -9.16 22.94
C ALA A 176 6.91 -8.02 22.04
N MET A 177 6.06 -8.32 21.04
CA MET A 177 5.43 -7.28 20.22
C MET A 177 4.55 -6.33 21.03
N VAL A 178 3.76 -6.85 21.98
CA VAL A 178 2.93 -6.01 22.84
C VAL A 178 3.77 -5.12 23.74
N GLU A 179 4.86 -5.64 24.32
CA GLU A 179 5.79 -4.86 25.14
C GLU A 179 6.44 -3.73 24.34
N LEU A 180 6.88 -4.01 23.10
CA LEU A 180 7.43 -2.99 22.21
C LEU A 180 6.39 -1.96 21.79
N PHE A 181 5.13 -2.36 21.60
CA PHE A 181 4.04 -1.44 21.28
C PHE A 181 3.77 -0.48 22.44
N ILE A 182 3.70 -1.00 23.67
CA ILE A 182 3.53 -0.19 24.89
C ILE A 182 4.72 0.75 25.05
N LYS A 183 5.96 0.26 24.87
CA LYS A 183 7.17 1.05 25.02
C LYS A 183 7.25 2.20 24.00
N ASN A 184 6.97 1.93 22.73
CA ASN A 184 7.20 2.87 21.63
C ASN A 184 6.04 3.87 21.44
N PHE A 185 4.83 3.52 21.87
CA PHE A 185 3.60 4.32 21.66
C PHE A 185 2.84 4.63 22.96
N SER A 186 3.53 4.62 24.12
CA SER A 186 2.94 4.87 25.44
C SER A 186 2.12 6.16 25.51
N ASN A 187 2.63 7.25 24.93
CA ASN A 187 1.95 8.55 24.95
C ASN A 187 0.59 8.50 24.24
N GLU A 188 0.51 7.89 23.06
CA GLU A 188 -0.70 7.78 22.26
C GLU A 188 -1.66 6.76 22.83
N ILE A 189 -1.14 5.66 23.38
CA ILE A 189 -1.95 4.69 24.10
C ILE A 189 -2.69 5.38 25.26
N ASN A 190 -1.99 6.26 25.99
CA ASN A 190 -2.59 7.06 27.07
C ASN A 190 -3.58 8.11 26.53
N GLU A 191 -3.22 8.85 25.48
CA GLU A 191 -4.08 9.85 24.84
C GLU A 191 -5.39 9.23 24.32
N LEU A 192 -5.29 8.04 23.73
CA LEU A 192 -6.41 7.29 23.19
C LEU A 192 -7.14 6.43 24.23
N LYS A 193 -6.62 6.35 25.47
CA LYS A 193 -7.14 5.53 26.57
C LYS A 193 -7.35 4.07 26.18
N LEU A 194 -6.37 3.48 25.48
CA LEU A 194 -6.45 2.10 25.02
C LEU A 194 -6.07 1.14 26.16
N ASP A 195 -6.92 0.14 26.38
CA ASP A 195 -6.59 -0.99 27.25
C ASP A 195 -5.88 -2.07 26.43
N VAL A 196 -4.55 -2.00 26.38
CA VAL A 196 -3.70 -2.89 25.55
C VAL A 196 -3.70 -4.33 26.08
N ASN A 197 -3.87 -4.53 27.38
CA ASN A 197 -3.84 -5.85 28.00
C ASN A 197 -5.20 -6.56 27.97
N ALA A 198 -6.28 -5.86 27.60
CA ALA A 198 -7.59 -6.45 27.43
C ALA A 198 -7.56 -7.59 26.40
N THR A 199 -7.99 -8.77 26.84
CA THR A 199 -8.17 -9.91 25.94
C THR A 199 -9.42 -9.75 25.10
N LEU A 200 -9.30 -9.98 23.80
CA LEU A 200 -10.43 -9.94 22.88
C LEU A 200 -11.34 -11.16 23.08
N ASN A 201 -12.64 -10.92 23.26
CA ASN A 201 -13.63 -11.98 23.26
C ASN A 201 -14.04 -12.32 21.82
N LEU A 202 -13.40 -13.34 21.25
CA LEU A 202 -13.60 -13.75 19.85
C LEU A 202 -15.07 -14.05 19.53
N LYS A 203 -15.81 -14.69 20.44
CA LYS A 203 -17.24 -15.02 20.24
C LYS A 203 -18.08 -13.75 20.07
N LYS A 204 -17.91 -12.78 20.97
CA LYS A 204 -18.61 -11.49 20.88
C LYS A 204 -18.29 -10.74 19.59
N LEU A 205 -17.03 -10.76 19.16
CA LEU A 205 -16.62 -10.16 17.89
C LEU A 205 -17.32 -10.82 16.70
N VAL A 206 -17.33 -12.16 16.64
CA VAL A 206 -17.99 -12.89 15.56
C VAL A 206 -19.49 -12.59 15.53
N ASP A 207 -20.16 -12.56 16.68
CA ASP A 207 -21.58 -12.18 16.77
C ASP A 207 -21.84 -10.75 16.24
N GLU A 208 -20.94 -9.80 16.52
CA GLU A 208 -21.03 -8.43 16.02
C GLU A 208 -20.83 -8.36 14.50
N LEU A 209 -19.84 -9.07 13.97
CA LEU A 209 -19.56 -9.17 12.53
C LEU A 209 -20.72 -9.81 11.74
N LEU A 210 -21.43 -10.77 12.35
CA LEU A 210 -22.63 -11.38 11.78
C LEU A 210 -23.82 -10.40 11.79
N LYS A 211 -24.02 -9.65 12.89
CA LYS A 211 -25.10 -8.66 13.02
C LYS A 211 -24.95 -7.48 12.06
N ALA A 212 -23.72 -7.01 11.83
CA ALA A 212 -23.45 -5.87 10.93
C ALA A 212 -23.98 -6.10 9.49
N ASN A 213 -24.14 -7.34 9.05
CA ASN A 213 -24.64 -7.67 7.71
C ASN A 213 -26.14 -7.44 7.52
N THR A 214 -26.93 -7.42 8.61
CA THR A 214 -28.38 -7.18 8.53
C THR A 214 -28.73 -5.71 8.29
N ARG A 215 -27.80 -4.79 8.61
CA ARG A 215 -27.98 -3.35 8.38
C ARG A 215 -27.58 -2.93 6.96
N THR A 216 -26.64 -3.62 6.33
CA THR A 216 -26.05 -3.22 5.04
C THR A 216 -26.89 -3.57 3.80
N HIS A 217 -27.95 -4.37 3.92
CA HIS A 217 -28.85 -4.65 2.79
C HIS A 217 -29.92 -3.55 2.59
N ARG A 218 -30.11 -2.62 3.53
CA ARG A 218 -31.13 -1.57 3.45
C ARG A 218 -30.63 -0.20 2.94
N GLU A 219 -29.31 0.01 2.88
CA GLU A 219 -28.70 1.29 2.46
C GLU A 219 -27.90 1.24 1.14
N ARG A 220 -27.78 0.07 0.50
CA ARG A 220 -26.99 -0.10 -0.73
C ARG A 220 -27.58 0.55 -2.00
N THR A 221 -28.78 1.14 -1.93
CA THR A 221 -29.41 1.83 -3.07
C THR A 221 -29.13 3.34 -3.14
N ARG A 222 -28.29 3.93 -2.28
CA ARG A 222 -28.12 5.41 -2.26
C ARG A 222 -26.71 6.00 -2.31
N HIS A 223 -25.64 5.24 -2.10
CA HIS A 223 -24.29 5.83 -2.13
C HIS A 223 -23.26 4.92 -2.80
N ALA A 224 -23.28 4.87 -4.13
CA ALA A 224 -22.16 4.41 -4.93
C ALA A 224 -21.59 5.61 -5.67
N GLY A 225 -20.51 6.19 -5.12
CA GLY A 225 -19.75 7.25 -5.78
C GLY A 225 -19.24 8.30 -4.81
N HIS A 226 -18.26 7.96 -3.96
CA HIS A 226 -17.34 8.96 -3.39
C HIS A 226 -16.21 8.29 -2.60
N THR A 227 -15.31 7.61 -3.31
CA THR A 227 -13.96 7.30 -2.79
C THR A 227 -13.06 7.30 -4.01
N TYR A 228 -11.99 8.09 -3.99
CA TYR A 228 -10.94 8.30 -5.03
C TYR A 228 -10.85 9.71 -5.65
N SER A 229 -11.72 10.68 -5.33
CA SER A 229 -11.60 12.04 -5.89
C SER A 229 -10.73 13.02 -5.07
N GLU A 230 -10.45 12.74 -3.80
CA GLU A 230 -9.93 13.77 -2.87
C GLU A 230 -8.39 13.92 -2.90
N PHE A 231 -7.68 12.95 -3.49
CA PHE A 231 -6.22 13.01 -3.61
C PHE A 231 -5.76 13.86 -4.81
N ASP A 232 -6.50 13.82 -5.93
CA ASP A 232 -6.15 14.54 -7.15
C ASP A 232 -6.35 16.06 -7.02
N SER A 233 -7.28 16.49 -6.16
CA SER A 233 -7.58 17.91 -5.91
C SER A 233 -6.44 18.66 -5.18
N LEU A 234 -5.49 17.95 -4.57
CA LEU A 234 -4.35 18.51 -3.83
C LEU A 234 -3.12 18.78 -4.72
N LEU A 235 -3.16 18.34 -5.97
CA LEU A 235 -2.14 18.57 -7.00
C LEU A 235 -2.76 19.42 -8.11
N GLY A 236 -2.74 20.75 -7.92
CA GLY A 236 -3.47 21.71 -8.76
C GLY A 236 -3.32 21.49 -10.27
N SER A 237 -4.47 21.46 -10.96
CA SER A 237 -4.55 21.57 -12.43
C SER A 237 -4.25 22.99 -12.86
N THR A 238 -3.26 23.15 -13.74
CA THR A 238 -3.11 24.34 -14.58
C THR A 238 -3.89 24.12 -15.87
N ASP A 239 -4.85 24.99 -16.15
CA ASP A 239 -5.66 24.99 -17.36
C ASP A 239 -4.80 25.10 -18.62
N SER A 240 -5.00 24.20 -19.58
CA SER A 240 -4.63 24.40 -20.97
C SER A 240 -5.77 23.93 -21.86
N ALA A 241 -6.52 24.89 -22.38
CA ALA A 241 -7.56 24.70 -23.37
C ALA A 241 -6.94 24.35 -24.74
N THR A 242 -7.38 23.26 -25.36
CA THR A 242 -7.30 23.10 -26.82
C THR A 242 -8.54 22.38 -27.34
N THR A 243 -9.25 23.12 -28.19
CA THR A 243 -10.33 22.70 -29.09
C THR A 243 -9.80 21.76 -30.17
N GLY A 244 -10.60 20.79 -30.64
CA GLY A 244 -10.34 20.09 -31.90
C GLY A 244 -11.15 18.82 -32.08
N SER A 245 -11.92 18.79 -33.16
CA SER A 245 -12.95 17.82 -33.54
C SER A 245 -12.44 16.68 -34.44
N ASP A 246 -13.39 15.77 -34.76
CA ASP A 246 -13.45 14.85 -35.92
C ASP A 246 -12.73 13.49 -35.77
N LYS A 247 -13.46 12.36 -35.72
CA LYS A 247 -14.15 11.60 -36.78
C LYS A 247 -13.19 10.81 -37.68
N ASP A 248 -13.29 9.48 -37.59
CA ASP A 248 -13.57 8.54 -38.70
C ASP A 248 -12.89 7.15 -38.56
N ASP A 249 -13.77 6.16 -38.54
CA ASP A 249 -13.80 4.89 -39.26
C ASP A 249 -12.65 3.86 -39.36
N MET A 250 -13.15 2.63 -39.29
CA MET A 250 -12.55 1.32 -39.50
C MET A 250 -11.88 1.16 -40.87
N SER A 251 -10.85 0.31 -40.95
CA SER A 251 -10.94 -0.91 -41.77
C SER A 251 -9.77 -1.88 -41.55
N SER A 252 -10.16 -3.14 -41.59
CA SER A 252 -9.35 -4.35 -41.63
C SER A 252 -8.56 -4.49 -42.93
N VAL A 253 -7.34 -5.04 -42.87
CA VAL A 253 -6.83 -5.90 -43.95
C VAL A 253 -6.12 -7.11 -43.35
N THR A 254 -6.59 -8.25 -43.80
CA THR A 254 -6.10 -9.62 -43.62
C THR A 254 -4.77 -9.84 -44.34
N GLY A 255 -3.86 -10.60 -43.73
CA GLY A 255 -2.67 -11.11 -44.39
C GLY A 255 -2.13 -12.32 -43.65
N SER A 256 -2.56 -13.50 -44.07
CA SER A 256 -1.98 -14.79 -43.72
C SER A 256 -0.64 -14.97 -44.45
N ASP A 257 0.40 -15.40 -43.75
CA ASP A 257 1.33 -16.40 -44.27
C ASP A 257 2.16 -17.05 -43.16
N SER A 258 2.71 -18.20 -43.51
CA SER A 258 2.92 -19.32 -42.62
C SER A 258 4.34 -19.90 -42.74
N VAL A 259 4.71 -20.63 -41.70
CA VAL A 259 5.66 -21.77 -41.67
C VAL A 259 7.17 -21.51 -41.47
N HIS A 260 7.68 -22.33 -40.53
CA HIS A 260 9.01 -22.97 -40.44
C HIS A 260 10.14 -22.28 -39.66
N SER A 261 11.10 -22.96 -39.05
CA SER A 261 11.17 -24.07 -38.07
C SER A 261 12.67 -24.17 -37.69
N GLY A 262 12.97 -24.79 -36.55
CA GLY A 262 14.34 -25.24 -36.19
C GLY A 262 15.21 -24.17 -35.54
N GLY A 263 16.08 -24.46 -34.57
CA GLY A 263 16.53 -25.72 -34.01
C GLY A 263 17.57 -25.38 -32.94
N ALA A 264 17.64 -26.25 -31.93
CA ALA A 264 18.42 -26.10 -30.70
C ALA A 264 19.95 -26.01 -30.90
N SER A 265 20.65 -25.39 -29.95
CA SER A 265 21.90 -25.97 -29.44
C SER A 265 22.29 -25.40 -28.07
N THR A 266 23.01 -26.23 -27.32
CA THR A 266 23.20 -26.19 -25.86
C THR A 266 24.65 -25.94 -25.47
N ARG A 267 24.84 -25.42 -24.23
CA ARG A 267 25.99 -25.58 -23.27
C ARG A 267 27.22 -24.63 -23.40
N PRO A 268 28.09 -24.48 -22.36
CA PRO A 268 27.89 -24.54 -20.89
C PRO A 268 28.70 -23.52 -20.00
N LEU A 269 28.35 -23.49 -18.69
CA LEU A 269 29.15 -23.34 -17.43
C LEU A 269 29.94 -22.05 -16.97
N SER A 270 29.87 -21.86 -15.63
CA SER A 270 30.71 -21.10 -14.65
C SER A 270 30.25 -19.68 -14.26
N SER A 271 30.42 -19.15 -13.04
CA SER A 271 30.47 -19.65 -11.64
C SER A 271 30.32 -18.42 -10.72
N MET A 272 29.82 -18.62 -9.48
CA MET A 272 30.02 -17.78 -8.29
C MET A 272 29.29 -16.41 -8.15
N ASP A 273 28.25 -16.46 -7.29
CA ASP A 273 28.21 -15.87 -5.93
C ASP A 273 27.34 -14.63 -5.63
N SER A 274 26.79 -14.69 -4.42
CA SER A 274 26.18 -13.67 -3.56
C SER A 274 24.70 -13.29 -3.73
N SER A 275 23.93 -14.04 -2.93
CA SER A 275 22.61 -13.81 -2.35
C SER A 275 22.18 -12.33 -2.17
N SER A 276 21.02 -11.99 -2.74
CA SER A 276 20.17 -10.90 -2.25
C SER A 276 18.76 -11.42 -2.00
N TYR A 277 18.38 -11.44 -0.72
CA TYR A 277 17.05 -11.83 -0.26
C TYR A 277 16.02 -10.78 -0.69
N MET A 278 15.24 -11.07 -1.74
CA MET A 278 14.05 -10.29 -2.08
C MET A 278 12.88 -10.69 -1.18
N SER A 279 12.59 -9.84 -0.19
CA SER A 279 11.32 -9.86 0.54
C SER A 279 10.19 -9.44 -0.41
N ARG A 280 9.32 -10.39 -0.77
CA ARG A 280 8.10 -10.12 -1.55
C ARG A 280 7.04 -9.52 -0.63
N SER A 281 6.77 -8.22 -0.73
CA SER A 281 5.51 -7.67 -0.22
C SER A 281 4.40 -7.90 -1.26
N ILE A 282 3.26 -8.37 -0.76
CA ILE A 282 2.04 -8.64 -1.50
C ILE A 282 1.19 -7.37 -1.38
N PHE A 283 0.69 -6.87 -2.53
CA PHE A 283 -0.12 -5.66 -2.77
C PHE A 283 0.57 -4.37 -3.27
N SER A 284 0.75 -4.36 -4.60
CA SER A 284 0.29 -3.33 -5.55
C SER A 284 0.66 -1.85 -5.35
N GLY A 285 1.95 -1.54 -5.41
CA GLY A 285 2.41 -0.35 -6.14
C GLY A 285 2.60 -0.70 -7.62
N LYS A 286 2.34 0.23 -8.55
CA LYS A 286 2.63 0.07 -9.98
C LYS A 286 4.09 -0.36 -10.15
N LYS A 287 4.32 -1.64 -10.45
CA LYS A 287 5.66 -2.19 -10.68
C LYS A 287 6.08 -1.84 -12.09
N THR A 288 7.04 -0.92 -12.22
CA THR A 288 7.76 -0.65 -13.45
C THR A 288 8.60 -1.86 -13.86
N ALA A 289 8.43 -2.32 -15.09
CA ALA A 289 9.27 -3.34 -15.70
C ALA A 289 10.53 -2.69 -16.28
N LEU A 290 11.54 -2.46 -15.45
CA LEU A 290 12.89 -2.12 -15.91
C LEU A 290 13.90 -2.89 -15.06
N ASN A 291 14.28 -4.07 -15.55
CA ASN A 291 15.55 -4.71 -15.24
C ASN A 291 15.87 -5.66 -16.40
N TYR A 292 16.77 -5.23 -17.29
CA TYR A 292 17.59 -6.14 -18.09
C TYR A 292 19.04 -5.64 -18.00
N LYS A 293 19.91 -6.54 -17.56
CA LYS A 293 21.36 -6.47 -17.74
C LYS A 293 21.70 -6.78 -19.19
#